data_AF-A0A450RTZ9-F1
#
_entry.id   AF-A0A450RTZ9-F1
#
_cell.length_a   1.000
_cell.length_b   1.000
_cell.length_c   1.000
_cell.angle_alpha   90.00
_cell.angle_beta   90.00
_cell.angle_gamma   90.00
#
_symmetry.space_group_name_H-M   'P 1'
#
loop_
_entity.id
_entity.type
_entity.pdbx_description
1 polymer ?
#
loop_
_entity_poly.entity_id
_entity_poly.type
_entity_poly.pdbx_seq_one_letter_code
_entity_poly.pdbx_strand_id
1 'polypeptide(L)'
;MESYKVELGRAKVANQVTEALLTGLKKQAANLKVSDKEREAIIDRMTEQEIGRVSFPPSPRMFASDITEERLFQRMHERGGEYAVLSGEGRPVMDNIMGRYSGKDRTGDGIYLAGVTGDTITRDRVGNENGPEDRIIINPCLNVCVMLQPDKYLEVARHPALRASGALARIRSVWLPSLVGARLEEPEEPGLNGFILEEY
;
A
#
# COMPACT_ATOMS: atom_id res chain seq x y z
N MET A 1 -0.34 21.42 1.09
CA MET A 1 1.06 21.03 1.43
C MET A 1 1.60 21.81 2.61
N GLU A 2 1.37 23.13 2.68
CA GLU A 2 1.83 23.96 3.80
C GLU A 2 1.14 23.64 5.13
N SER A 3 -0.20 23.52 5.17
CA SER A 3 -0.88 23.12 6.44
C SER A 3 -0.43 21.74 6.93
N TYR A 4 -0.30 20.75 6.03
CA TYR A 4 0.26 19.44 6.40
C TYR A 4 1.66 19.55 7.04
N LYS A 5 2.56 20.38 6.48
CA LYS A 5 3.89 20.58 7.08
C LYS A 5 3.80 21.20 8.47
N VAL A 6 2.88 22.15 8.66
CA VAL A 6 2.62 22.79 9.96
C VAL A 6 2.06 21.78 10.97
N GLU A 7 1.05 21.00 10.59
CA GLU A 7 0.43 19.97 11.43
C GLU A 7 1.44 18.88 11.81
N LEU A 8 2.21 18.39 10.83
CA LEU A 8 3.29 17.44 11.06
C LEU A 8 4.35 18.01 12.01
N GLY A 9 4.72 19.28 11.80
CA GLY A 9 5.67 19.99 12.67
C GLY A 9 5.15 20.10 14.11
N ARG A 10 3.88 20.47 14.29
CA ARG A 10 3.22 20.53 15.60
C ARG A 10 3.19 19.17 16.29
N ALA A 11 2.79 18.11 15.59
CA ALA A 11 2.78 16.75 16.13
C ALA A 11 4.19 16.29 16.55
N LYS A 12 5.22 16.58 15.74
CA LYS A 12 6.63 16.30 16.08
C LYS A 12 7.07 17.03 17.33
N VAL A 13 6.84 18.35 17.41
CA VAL A 13 7.23 19.15 18.57
C VAL A 13 6.49 18.70 19.83
N ALA A 14 5.18 18.44 19.74
CA ALA A 14 4.40 17.93 20.86
C ALA A 14 4.98 16.61 21.39
N ASN A 15 5.24 15.64 20.52
CA ASN A 15 5.80 14.35 20.91
C ASN A 15 7.23 14.47 21.47
N GLN A 16 8.06 15.39 20.97
CA GLN A 16 9.39 15.68 21.53
C GLN A 16 9.30 16.23 22.95
N VAL A 17 8.33 17.12 23.22
CA VAL A 17 8.07 17.62 24.57
C VAL A 17 7.63 16.47 25.49
N THR A 18 6.71 15.62 25.04
CA THR A 18 6.28 14.43 25.78
C THR A 18 7.46 13.50 26.09
N GLU A 19 8.34 13.26 25.13
CA GLU A 19 9.54 12.44 25.31
C GLU A 19 10.51 13.02 26.34
N ALA A 20 10.71 14.34 26.34
CA ALA A 20 11.51 15.03 27.34
C ALA A 20 10.90 14.92 28.76
N LEU A 21 9.57 15.08 28.87
CA LEU A 21 8.84 14.90 30.13
C LEU A 21 8.96 13.47 30.65
N LEU A 22 8.74 12.47 29.79
CA LEU A 22 8.89 11.05 30.11
C LEU A 22 10.30 10.72 30.57
N THR A 23 11.32 11.30 29.93
CA THR A 23 12.72 11.14 30.36
C THR A 23 12.96 11.72 31.75
N GLY A 24 12.36 12.87 32.06
CA GLY A 24 12.39 13.47 33.40
C GLY A 24 11.71 12.58 34.45
N LEU A 25 10.50 12.09 34.16
CA LEU A 25 9.73 11.20 35.04
C LEU A 25 10.45 9.86 35.26
N LYS A 26 11.06 9.27 34.22
CA LYS A 26 11.89 8.05 34.33
C LYS A 26 13.04 8.24 35.32
N LYS A 27 13.72 9.39 35.27
CA LYS A 27 14.81 9.71 36.21
C LYS A 27 14.31 9.85 37.65
N GLN A 28 13.11 10.42 37.85
CA GLN A 28 12.50 10.53 39.17
C GLN A 28 12.12 9.15 39.72
N ALA A 29 11.48 8.30 38.92
CA ALA A 29 11.08 6.95 39.31
C ALA A 29 12.27 6.03 39.65
N ALA A 30 13.40 6.21 38.95
CA ALA A 30 14.63 5.46 39.17
C ALA A 30 15.41 5.88 40.43
N ASN A 31 15.00 6.95 41.12
CA ASN A 31 15.66 7.38 42.34
C ASN A 31 15.33 6.45 43.51
N LEU A 32 16.36 5.88 44.14
CA LEU A 32 16.26 4.93 45.26
C LEU A 32 15.57 5.50 46.50
N LYS A 33 15.48 6.83 46.63
CA LYS A 33 14.83 7.51 47.76
C LYS A 33 13.31 7.64 47.64
N VAL A 34 12.75 7.33 46.47
CA VAL A 34 11.32 7.40 46.20
C VAL A 34 10.64 6.16 46.74
N SER A 35 9.55 6.34 47.51
CA SER A 35 8.77 5.21 48.04
C SER A 35 8.05 4.46 46.92
N ASP A 36 7.70 3.19 47.15
CA ASP A 36 7.04 2.39 46.12
C ASP A 36 5.68 2.97 45.70
N LYS A 37 4.93 3.57 46.64
CA LYS A 37 3.65 4.24 46.35
C LYS A 37 3.83 5.49 45.47
N GLU A 38 4.89 6.26 45.69
CA GLU A 38 5.22 7.41 44.84
C GLU A 38 5.74 6.98 43.47
N ARG A 39 6.49 5.87 43.40
CA ARG A 39 6.96 5.30 42.14
C ARG A 39 5.79 4.86 41.26
N GLU A 40 4.78 4.20 41.84
CA GLU A 40 3.57 3.80 41.12
C GLU A 40 2.84 5.01 40.53
N ALA A 41 2.66 6.08 41.33
CA ALA A 41 2.03 7.31 40.84
C ALA A 41 2.81 8.00 39.70
N ILE A 42 4.15 7.84 39.66
CA ILE A 42 4.96 8.34 38.54
C ILE A 42 4.78 7.47 37.30
N ILE A 43 4.67 6.14 37.45
CA ILE A 43 4.40 5.20 36.36
C ILE A 43 3.02 5.47 35.75
N ASP A 44 1.99 5.71 36.56
CA ASP A 44 0.66 6.07 36.08
C ASP A 44 0.70 7.35 35.24
N ARG A 45 1.37 8.40 35.75
CA ARG A 45 1.57 9.65 34.99
C ARG A 45 2.33 9.43 33.68
N MET A 46 3.37 8.60 33.68
CA MET A 46 4.10 8.26 32.46
C MET A 46 3.21 7.54 31.44
N THR A 47 2.34 6.65 31.93
CA THR A 47 1.39 5.91 31.09
C THR A 47 0.38 6.86 30.46
N GLU A 48 -0.17 7.81 31.23
CA GLU A 48 -1.04 8.87 30.69
C GLU A 48 -0.35 9.70 29.61
N GLN A 49 0.92 10.08 29.83
CA GLN A 49 1.70 10.83 28.83
C GLN A 49 1.96 10.01 27.56
N GLU A 50 2.20 8.71 27.68
CA GLU A 50 2.39 7.82 26.52
C GLU A 50 1.10 7.65 25.71
N ILE A 51 -0.03 7.44 26.38
CA ILE A 51 -1.35 7.36 25.72
C ILE A 51 -1.70 8.69 25.04
N GLY A 52 -1.27 9.82 25.61
CA GLY A 52 -1.52 11.16 25.10
C GLY A 52 -0.64 11.58 23.91
N ARG A 53 0.22 10.70 23.36
CA ARG A 53 1.04 11.06 22.19
C ARG A 53 0.16 11.41 20.99
N VAL A 54 0.59 12.43 20.26
CA VAL A 54 -0.11 12.91 19.06
C VAL A 54 0.23 12.01 17.88
N SER A 55 -0.77 11.43 17.23
CA SER A 55 -0.59 10.68 15.99
C SER A 55 -0.11 11.60 14.87
N PHE A 56 0.82 11.14 14.04
CA PHE A 56 1.24 11.91 12.87
C PHE A 56 0.13 11.96 11.82
N PRO A 57 -0.16 13.14 11.24
CA PRO A 57 -1.12 13.23 10.15
C PRO A 57 -0.60 12.43 8.94
N PRO A 58 -1.45 11.68 8.22
CA PRO A 58 -1.04 10.96 7.03
C PRO A 58 -0.58 11.91 5.93
N SER A 59 0.36 11.46 5.11
CA SER A 59 0.85 12.25 3.97
C SER A 59 -0.31 12.61 3.04
N PRO A 60 -0.48 13.87 2.59
CA PRO A 60 -1.63 14.32 1.79
C PRO A 60 -1.72 13.67 0.41
N ARG A 61 -0.69 12.92 0.00
CA ARG A 61 -0.69 12.14 -1.22
C ARG A 61 -1.67 10.97 -1.09
N MET A 62 -2.69 10.95 -1.94
CA MET A 62 -3.74 9.91 -1.98
C MET A 62 -3.48 8.80 -2.99
N PHE A 63 -2.43 8.92 -3.82
CA PHE A 63 -2.13 7.93 -4.85
C PHE A 63 -0.63 7.65 -5.00
N ALA A 64 -0.30 6.54 -5.63
CA ALA A 64 1.05 6.23 -6.07
C ALA A 64 1.04 5.59 -7.46
N SER A 65 2.09 5.83 -8.25
CA SER A 65 2.29 5.21 -9.57
C SER A 65 3.25 4.03 -9.53
N ASP A 66 4.11 3.96 -8.52
CA ASP A 66 5.02 2.85 -8.24
C ASP A 66 5.07 2.63 -6.73
N ILE A 67 4.60 1.46 -6.31
CA ILE A 67 4.46 1.11 -4.89
C ILE A 67 4.52 -0.42 -4.74
N THR A 68 5.24 -0.87 -3.72
CA THR A 68 5.20 -2.28 -3.30
C THR A 68 3.94 -2.55 -2.47
N GLU A 69 3.54 -3.81 -2.34
CA GLU A 69 2.37 -4.18 -1.54
C GLU A 69 2.50 -3.80 -0.06
N GLU A 70 3.69 -3.93 0.51
CA GLU A 70 3.94 -3.53 1.89
C GLU A 70 3.75 -2.05 2.07
N ARG A 71 4.27 -1.24 1.13
CA ARG A 71 4.11 0.19 1.22
C ARG A 71 2.67 0.60 0.95
N LEU A 72 1.97 -0.09 0.05
CA LEU A 72 0.55 0.12 -0.21
C LEU A 72 -0.29 -0.16 1.04
N PHE A 73 -0.05 -1.28 1.72
CA PHE A 73 -0.71 -1.63 2.96
C PHE A 73 -0.52 -0.55 4.03
N GLN A 74 0.73 -0.11 4.22
CA GLN A 74 1.03 0.96 5.18
C GLN A 74 0.28 2.25 4.84
N ARG A 75 0.24 2.65 3.56
CA ARG A 75 -0.46 3.85 3.11
C ARG A 75 -1.97 3.77 3.30
N MET A 76 -2.57 2.62 3.00
CA MET A 76 -4.00 2.39 3.23
C MET A 76 -4.30 2.42 4.74
N HIS A 77 -3.52 1.74 5.57
CA HIS A 77 -3.71 1.72 7.02
C HIS A 77 -3.56 3.12 7.66
N GLU A 78 -2.54 3.90 7.24
CA GLU A 78 -2.37 5.31 7.63
C GLU A 78 -3.61 6.17 7.33
N ARG A 79 -4.49 5.71 6.43
CA ARG A 79 -5.65 6.44 5.89
C ARG A 79 -6.98 5.76 6.15
N GLY A 80 -7.04 4.82 7.10
CA GLY A 80 -8.28 4.11 7.42
C GLY A 80 -8.82 3.22 6.29
N GLY A 81 -7.97 2.85 5.33
CA GLY A 81 -8.29 1.92 4.25
C GLY A 81 -8.38 2.53 2.85
N GLU A 82 -8.35 3.86 2.73
CA GLU A 82 -8.52 4.55 1.45
C GLU A 82 -7.18 4.87 0.77
N TYR A 83 -7.00 4.43 -0.47
CA TYR A 83 -5.86 4.84 -1.30
C TYR A 83 -6.12 4.60 -2.79
N ALA A 84 -5.22 5.11 -3.64
CA ALA A 84 -5.26 4.84 -5.06
C ALA A 84 -3.89 4.44 -5.65
N VAL A 85 -3.90 3.58 -6.66
CA VAL A 85 -2.75 3.29 -7.51
C VAL A 85 -3.09 3.77 -8.91
N LEU A 86 -2.47 4.88 -9.31
CA LEU A 86 -2.75 5.59 -10.55
C LEU A 86 -1.47 5.74 -11.34
N SER A 87 -1.44 5.25 -12.59
CA SER A 87 -0.25 5.39 -13.44
C SER A 87 -0.60 5.47 -14.92
N GLY A 88 -0.02 6.46 -15.62
CA GLY A 88 0.02 6.47 -17.09
C GLY A 88 0.98 5.42 -17.68
N GLU A 89 1.89 4.90 -16.85
CA GLU A 89 2.82 3.83 -17.20
C GLU A 89 2.54 2.65 -16.26
N GLY A 90 1.60 1.78 -16.64
CA GLY A 90 1.11 0.71 -15.79
C GLY A 90 2.01 -0.52 -15.70
N ARG A 91 3.04 -0.62 -16.55
CA ARG A 91 3.92 -1.80 -16.61
C ARG A 91 4.58 -2.10 -15.26
N PRO A 92 5.22 -1.13 -14.55
CA PRO A 92 5.77 -1.38 -13.22
C PRO A 92 4.73 -1.82 -12.17
N VAL A 93 3.51 -1.27 -12.24
CA VAL A 93 2.43 -1.67 -11.32
C VAL A 93 2.06 -3.14 -11.55
N MET A 94 1.88 -3.54 -12.81
CA MET A 94 1.58 -4.92 -13.14
C MET A 94 2.74 -5.87 -12.83
N ASP A 95 3.99 -5.44 -13.02
CA ASP A 95 5.17 -6.22 -12.60
C ASP A 95 5.16 -6.47 -11.09
N ASN A 96 4.84 -5.43 -10.29
CA ASN A 96 4.72 -5.58 -8.84
C ASN A 96 3.59 -6.56 -8.47
N ILE A 97 2.43 -6.47 -9.12
CA ILE A 97 1.29 -7.39 -8.93
C ILE A 97 1.63 -8.83 -9.33
N MET A 98 2.42 -9.03 -10.38
CA MET A 98 2.91 -10.36 -10.78
C MET A 98 4.00 -10.90 -9.85
N GLY A 99 4.45 -10.12 -8.87
CA GLY A 99 5.45 -10.56 -7.91
C GLY A 99 6.88 -10.42 -8.44
N ARG A 100 7.21 -9.31 -9.13
CA ARG A 100 8.58 -8.98 -9.58
C ARG A 100 9.67 -9.20 -8.52
N TYR A 101 9.32 -9.02 -7.25
CA TYR A 101 10.23 -9.16 -6.10
C TYR A 101 10.02 -10.46 -5.31
N SER A 102 9.15 -11.34 -5.79
CA SER A 102 8.69 -12.55 -5.11
C SER A 102 9.25 -13.79 -5.81
N GLY A 103 9.44 -14.88 -5.06
CA GLY A 103 9.88 -16.17 -5.63
C GLY A 103 8.92 -16.71 -6.69
N LYS A 104 9.39 -17.64 -7.53
CA LYS A 104 8.84 -18.06 -8.84
C LYS A 104 7.34 -18.38 -8.99
N ASP A 105 6.54 -18.37 -7.93
CA ASP A 105 5.10 -18.68 -7.95
C ASP A 105 4.25 -17.78 -7.03
N ARG A 106 4.81 -16.68 -6.51
CA ARG A 106 4.10 -15.79 -5.59
C ARG A 106 3.72 -14.49 -6.28
N THR A 107 2.43 -14.24 -6.40
CA THR A 107 1.90 -12.96 -6.87
C THR A 107 1.70 -11.99 -5.72
N GLY A 108 1.68 -10.72 -6.07
CA GLY A 108 1.49 -9.58 -5.19
C GLY A 108 0.09 -8.97 -5.22
N ASP A 109 -0.89 -9.73 -5.65
CA ASP A 109 -2.23 -9.27 -5.96
C ASP A 109 -3.16 -9.23 -4.75
N GLY A 110 -2.88 -9.96 -3.67
CA GLY A 110 -3.78 -10.14 -2.53
C GLY A 110 -4.33 -8.83 -1.94
N ILE A 111 -3.47 -7.83 -1.71
CA ILE A 111 -3.91 -6.50 -1.23
C ILE A 111 -4.75 -5.76 -2.26
N TYR A 112 -4.48 -5.93 -3.55
CA TYR A 112 -5.25 -5.30 -4.61
C TYR A 112 -6.65 -5.91 -4.71
N LEU A 113 -6.76 -7.23 -4.59
CA LEU A 113 -8.05 -7.92 -4.59
C LEU A 113 -8.90 -7.46 -3.42
N ALA A 114 -8.39 -7.61 -2.20
CA ALA A 114 -9.11 -7.25 -0.98
C ALA A 114 -9.42 -5.74 -0.94
N GLY A 115 -8.48 -4.91 -1.40
CA GLY A 115 -8.64 -3.47 -1.45
C GLY A 115 -9.75 -3.00 -2.40
N VAL A 116 -9.88 -3.65 -3.56
CA VAL A 116 -10.91 -3.32 -4.55
C VAL A 116 -12.28 -3.89 -4.16
N THR A 117 -12.31 -5.04 -3.48
CA THR A 117 -13.57 -5.70 -3.06
C THR A 117 -14.10 -5.23 -1.72
N GLY A 118 -13.27 -4.61 -0.88
CA GLY A 118 -13.66 -4.18 0.46
C GLY A 118 -13.48 -5.25 1.55
N ASP A 119 -12.74 -6.33 1.26
CA ASP A 119 -12.49 -7.39 2.23
C ASP A 119 -11.47 -6.93 3.28
N THR A 120 -11.78 -7.10 4.57
CA THR A 120 -10.89 -6.73 5.67
C THR A 120 -9.50 -7.34 5.51
N ILE A 121 -8.46 -6.52 5.65
CA ILE A 121 -7.06 -6.94 5.50
C ILE A 121 -6.39 -6.92 6.87
N THR A 122 -5.87 -8.05 7.31
CA THR A 122 -5.03 -8.14 8.51
C THR A 122 -3.60 -8.47 8.14
N ARG A 123 -2.65 -7.94 8.89
CA ARG A 123 -1.25 -8.36 8.88
C ARG A 123 -0.79 -8.49 10.30
N ASP A 124 -0.58 -9.72 10.73
CA ASP A 124 -0.03 -10.06 12.03
C ASP A 124 1.40 -10.52 11.82
N ARG A 125 2.37 -9.67 12.16
CA ARG A 125 3.79 -9.91 11.93
C ARG A 125 4.52 -9.83 13.27
N VAL A 126 5.50 -10.72 13.46
CA VAL A 126 6.41 -10.76 14.63
C VAL A 126 7.03 -9.40 14.94
N GLY A 127 7.13 -8.52 13.94
CA GLY A 127 7.55 -7.13 14.10
C GLY A 127 9.06 -7.02 14.30
N ASN A 128 9.50 -5.95 14.95
CA ASN A 128 10.90 -5.68 15.23
C ASN A 128 11.08 -5.40 16.74
N GLU A 129 12.19 -4.76 17.11
CA GLU A 129 12.53 -4.41 18.50
C GLU A 129 11.44 -3.59 19.22
N ASN A 130 10.50 -3.00 18.47
CA ASN A 130 9.37 -2.22 18.98
C ASN A 130 8.08 -3.04 19.20
N GLY A 131 8.15 -4.38 19.05
CA GLY A 131 7.01 -5.29 19.24
C GLY A 131 6.35 -5.74 17.93
N PRO A 132 5.27 -6.55 18.02
CA PRO A 132 4.52 -7.04 16.87
C PRO A 132 3.98 -5.89 16.01
N GLU A 133 4.02 -6.06 14.69
CA GLU A 133 3.44 -5.09 13.75
C GLU A 133 2.06 -5.55 13.28
N ASP A 134 1.15 -5.71 14.24
CA ASP A 134 -0.22 -6.12 13.98
C ASP A 134 -1.04 -4.93 13.47
N ARG A 135 -1.60 -5.06 12.28
CA ARG A 135 -2.36 -3.99 11.62
C ARG A 135 -3.59 -4.56 10.93
N ILE A 136 -4.69 -3.85 11.09
CA ILE A 136 -5.97 -4.15 10.44
C ILE A 136 -6.43 -2.97 9.60
N ILE A 137 -7.02 -3.29 8.45
CA ILE A 137 -7.73 -2.35 7.59
C ILE A 137 -9.15 -2.87 7.43
N ILE A 138 -10.10 -2.17 8.04
CA ILE A 138 -11.52 -2.49 7.97
C ILE A 138 -12.11 -1.73 6.78
N ASN A 139 -12.91 -2.40 5.95
CA ASN A 139 -13.55 -1.82 4.76
C ASN A 139 -12.56 -1.07 3.84
N PRO A 140 -11.49 -1.71 3.34
CA PRO A 140 -10.55 -1.04 2.46
C PRO A 140 -11.24 -0.51 1.19
N CYS A 141 -10.75 0.61 0.68
CA CYS A 141 -11.20 1.22 -0.56
C CYS A 141 -9.99 1.57 -1.41
N LEU A 142 -9.61 0.64 -2.30
CA LEU A 142 -8.50 0.82 -3.23
C LEU A 142 -9.01 1.09 -4.63
N ASN A 143 -8.62 2.23 -5.19
CA ASN A 143 -8.82 2.52 -6.61
C ASN A 143 -7.57 2.19 -7.40
N VAL A 144 -7.70 1.40 -8.46
CA VAL A 144 -6.59 1.06 -9.36
C VAL A 144 -6.95 1.54 -10.77
N CYS A 145 -6.16 2.44 -11.33
CA CYS A 145 -6.32 2.91 -12.70
C CYS A 145 -4.95 3.05 -13.34
N VAL A 146 -4.64 2.14 -14.27
CA VAL A 146 -3.34 2.11 -14.93
C VAL A 146 -3.50 1.93 -16.43
N MET A 147 -2.66 2.64 -17.19
CA MET A 147 -2.62 2.49 -18.64
C MET A 147 -1.56 1.47 -19.03
N LEU A 148 -1.90 0.54 -19.92
CA LEU A 148 -1.02 -0.56 -20.33
C LEU A 148 -0.90 -0.60 -21.85
N GLN A 149 0.28 -1.00 -22.30
CA GLN A 149 0.46 -1.42 -23.69
C GLN A 149 -0.17 -2.82 -23.89
N PRO A 150 -0.68 -3.13 -25.10
CA PRO A 150 -1.29 -4.41 -25.46
C PRO A 150 -0.49 -5.65 -25.03
N ASP A 151 0.82 -5.65 -25.28
CA ASP A 151 1.73 -6.75 -24.96
C ASP A 151 1.72 -7.09 -23.46
N LYS A 152 1.78 -6.07 -22.60
CA LYS A 152 1.79 -6.26 -21.15
C LYS A 152 0.45 -6.76 -20.64
N TYR A 153 -0.64 -6.27 -21.21
CA TYR A 153 -1.97 -6.77 -20.86
C TYR A 153 -2.09 -8.26 -21.19
N LEU A 154 -1.67 -8.68 -22.39
CA LEU A 154 -1.72 -10.08 -22.80
C LEU A 154 -0.83 -10.98 -21.91
N GLU A 155 0.34 -10.50 -21.52
CA GLU A 155 1.22 -11.18 -20.56
C GLU A 155 0.50 -11.43 -19.22
N VAL A 156 -0.08 -10.38 -18.63
CA VAL A 156 -0.83 -10.46 -17.36
C VAL A 156 -2.07 -11.36 -17.50
N ALA A 157 -2.78 -11.29 -18.63
CA ALA A 157 -3.97 -12.08 -18.90
C ALA A 157 -3.71 -13.58 -19.08
N ARG A 158 -2.49 -13.94 -19.51
CA ARG A 158 -2.01 -15.32 -19.64
C ARG A 158 -1.36 -15.83 -18.35
N HIS A 159 -1.07 -14.98 -17.37
CA HIS A 159 -0.40 -15.38 -16.12
C HIS A 159 -1.28 -16.33 -15.27
N PRO A 160 -0.88 -17.60 -15.05
CA PRO A 160 -1.75 -18.62 -14.43
C PRO A 160 -2.24 -18.23 -13.03
N ALA A 161 -1.36 -17.72 -12.17
CA ALA A 161 -1.72 -17.34 -10.79
C ALA A 161 -2.73 -16.19 -10.75
N LEU A 162 -2.55 -15.14 -11.56
CA LEU A 162 -3.47 -13.99 -11.62
C LEU A 162 -4.82 -14.36 -12.23
N ARG A 163 -4.85 -15.34 -13.13
CA ARG A 163 -6.11 -15.93 -13.62
C ARG A 163 -6.82 -16.68 -12.51
N ALA A 164 -6.10 -17.53 -11.77
CA ALA A 164 -6.66 -18.33 -10.68
C ALA A 164 -7.16 -17.47 -9.52
N SER A 165 -6.48 -16.38 -9.19
CA SER A 165 -6.90 -15.44 -8.14
C SER A 165 -8.06 -14.53 -8.58
N GLY A 166 -8.25 -14.36 -9.89
CA GLY A 166 -9.25 -13.46 -10.46
C GLY A 166 -8.83 -11.99 -10.37
N ALA A 167 -7.54 -11.70 -10.53
CA ALA A 167 -7.02 -10.34 -10.44
C ALA A 167 -7.58 -9.42 -11.54
N LEU A 168 -7.47 -9.83 -12.80
CA LEU A 168 -8.07 -9.09 -13.92
C LEU A 168 -9.60 -9.11 -13.90
N ALA A 169 -10.21 -10.09 -13.22
CA ALA A 169 -11.65 -10.08 -13.01
C ALA A 169 -12.05 -8.92 -12.09
N ARG A 170 -11.24 -8.54 -11.10
CA ARG A 170 -11.54 -7.45 -10.13
C ARG A 170 -10.98 -6.11 -10.59
N ILE A 171 -9.75 -6.07 -11.06
CA ILE A 171 -9.14 -4.90 -11.71
C ILE A 171 -9.61 -4.88 -13.16
N ARG A 172 -10.79 -4.29 -13.38
CA ARG A 172 -11.48 -4.32 -14.67
C ARG A 172 -10.60 -3.70 -15.76
N SER A 173 -10.39 -4.44 -16.84
CA SER A 173 -9.72 -3.95 -18.04
C SER A 173 -10.74 -3.35 -19.00
N VAL A 174 -10.32 -2.28 -19.67
CA VAL A 174 -11.05 -1.67 -20.78
C VAL A 174 -10.11 -1.66 -21.98
N TRP A 175 -10.50 -2.34 -23.05
CA TRP A 175 -9.77 -2.33 -24.30
C TRP A 175 -10.37 -1.27 -25.21
N LEU A 176 -9.61 -0.22 -25.50
CA LEU A 176 -10.07 0.84 -26.40
C LEU A 176 -9.87 0.40 -27.85
N PRO A 177 -10.84 0.65 -28.75
CA PRO A 177 -10.67 0.35 -30.16
C PRO A 177 -9.54 1.20 -30.74
N SER A 178 -8.79 0.62 -31.68
CA SER A 178 -7.79 1.37 -32.43
C SER A 178 -8.44 2.44 -33.29
N LEU A 179 -7.90 3.66 -33.25
CA LEU A 179 -8.31 4.77 -34.11
C LEU A 179 -7.54 4.82 -35.45
N VAL A 180 -6.54 3.94 -35.62
CA VAL A 180 -5.70 3.87 -36.83
C VAL A 180 -6.48 3.31 -38.03
N GLY A 181 -7.70 2.83 -37.82
CA GLY A 181 -8.51 2.11 -38.81
C GLY A 181 -8.18 0.62 -38.83
N ALA A 182 -9.05 -0.16 -39.47
CA ALA A 182 -8.81 -1.57 -39.74
C ALA A 182 -8.50 -1.72 -41.23
N ARG A 183 -7.51 -2.56 -41.57
CA ARG A 183 -7.35 -3.06 -42.94
C ARG A 183 -8.19 -4.34 -43.06
N LEU A 184 -9.00 -4.42 -44.09
CA LEU A 184 -9.61 -5.68 -44.49
C LEU A 184 -8.61 -6.35 -45.44
N GLU A 185 -8.07 -7.48 -45.01
CA GLU A 185 -7.12 -8.27 -45.78
C GLU A 185 -7.83 -9.51 -46.34
N GLU A 186 -7.56 -9.85 -47.60
CA GLU A 186 -8.07 -11.10 -48.20
C GLU A 186 -7.05 -12.24 -47.98
N PRO A 187 -7.49 -13.50 -47.77
CA PRO A 187 -6.58 -14.62 -47.51
C PRO A 187 -5.44 -14.79 -48.53
N GLU A 188 -5.65 -14.40 -49.79
CA GLU A 188 -4.65 -14.46 -50.86
C GLU A 188 -3.97 -13.12 -51.17
N GLU A 189 -4.12 -12.09 -50.33
CA GLU A 189 -3.60 -10.75 -50.63
C GLU A 189 -2.05 -10.71 -50.69
N PRO A 190 -1.46 -10.14 -51.75
CA PRO A 190 0.00 -10.07 -51.88
C PRO A 190 0.65 -9.29 -50.73
N GLY A 191 1.53 -9.97 -49.97
CA GLY A 191 2.23 -9.40 -48.81
C GLY A 191 1.64 -9.80 -47.46
N LEU A 192 0.49 -10.48 -47.45
CA LEU A 192 -0.08 -11.07 -46.24
C LEU A 192 0.75 -12.29 -45.82
N ASN A 193 1.33 -12.25 -44.62
CA ASN A 193 2.08 -13.38 -44.08
C ASN A 193 1.24 -14.09 -43.01
N GLY A 194 0.61 -15.21 -43.38
CA GLY A 194 -0.22 -16.01 -42.49
C GLY A 194 0.49 -16.49 -41.22
N PHE A 195 1.81 -16.68 -41.26
CA PHE A 195 2.59 -17.11 -40.10
C PHE A 195 2.75 -16.01 -39.03
N ILE A 196 2.67 -14.72 -39.41
CA ILE A 196 2.75 -13.60 -38.47
C ILE A 196 1.40 -13.37 -37.77
N LEU A 197 0.29 -13.72 -38.44
CA LEU A 197 -1.06 -13.55 -37.91
C LEU A 197 -1.39 -14.52 -36.77
N GLU A 198 -0.74 -15.68 -36.69
CA GLU A 198 -0.96 -16.67 -35.61
C GLU A 198 -0.30 -16.29 -34.27
N GLU A 199 0.65 -15.35 -34.26
CA GLU A 199 1.36 -14.92 -33.03
C GLU A 199 0.63 -13.84 -32.22
N TYR A 200 -0.43 -13.22 -32.76
CA TYR A 200 -1.26 -12.21 -32.10
C TYR A 200 -2.50 -12.82 -31.44
#